data_AF-A0A2G9TKL7-F1
#
_entry.id   AF-A0A2G9TKL7-F1
#
_cell.length_a   1.000
_cell.length_b   1.000
_cell.length_c   1.000
_cell.angle_alpha   90.00
_cell.angle_beta   90.00
_cell.angle_gamma   90.00
#
_symmetry.space_group_name_H-M   'P 1'
#
loop_
_entity.id
_entity.type
_entity.pdbx_description
1 polymer ?
#
loop_
_entity_poly.entity_id
_entity_poly.type
_entity_poly.pdbx_seq_one_letter_code
_entity_poly.pdbx_strand_id
1 'polypeptide(L)'
;EAGSALGGIERGRIHKEEFVELYKEIATRPEVYFLMVRYANKDYLSCQDLRLFLETEQGMSGVTTEFCENVVEQYEPAPEAKDNNFMTVDGFTAFLLSKDCSIFDPSHSRVWMDMKQPFSKYFISASHKTYLVEDQQGTASVDGLSSALKRNCRMVESQ
;
A
#
# COMPACT_ATOMS: atom_id res chain seq x y z
N GLU A 1 36.97 -40.93 -9.50
CA GLU A 1 35.51 -40.85 -9.71
C GLU A 1 34.91 -40.03 -8.59
N ALA A 2 34.26 -38.92 -8.94
CA ALA A 2 33.66 -37.97 -8.01
C ALA A 2 32.22 -38.41 -7.71
N GLY A 3 31.90 -38.60 -6.43
CA GLY A 3 30.53 -38.82 -5.93
C GLY A 3 30.25 -37.79 -4.85
N SER A 4 29.52 -36.75 -5.24
CA SER A 4 29.25 -35.52 -4.50
C SER A 4 28.44 -35.75 -3.22
N ALA A 5 28.89 -35.10 -2.14
CA ALA A 5 28.22 -35.04 -0.86
C ALA A 5 26.97 -34.15 -0.95
N LEU A 6 25.80 -34.77 -1.11
CA LEU A 6 24.52 -34.12 -0.81
C LEU A 6 24.30 -34.24 0.70
N GLY A 7 24.65 -33.17 1.41
CA GLY A 7 24.30 -32.99 2.82
C GLY A 7 22.79 -33.14 3.00
N GLY A 8 22.38 -34.02 3.91
CA GLY A 8 20.98 -34.36 4.14
C GLY A 8 20.17 -33.15 4.59
N ILE A 9 19.16 -32.80 3.81
CA ILE A 9 18.14 -31.81 4.20
C ILE A 9 17.32 -32.44 5.34
N GLU A 10 17.45 -31.91 6.56
CA GLU A 10 16.61 -32.33 7.69
C GLU A 10 15.16 -31.96 7.40
N ARG A 11 14.31 -32.99 7.27
CA ARG A 11 12.88 -32.84 6.93
C ARG A 11 12.18 -31.92 7.95
N GLY A 12 11.56 -30.84 7.46
CA GLY A 12 10.79 -29.90 8.28
C GLY A 12 11.57 -28.71 8.85
N ARG A 13 12.81 -28.50 8.41
CA ARG A 13 13.59 -27.28 8.68
C ARG A 13 13.92 -26.58 7.36
N ILE A 14 14.01 -25.25 7.42
CA ILE A 14 14.42 -24.40 6.30
C ILE A 14 15.57 -23.52 6.78
N HIS A 15 16.67 -23.52 6.03
CA HIS A 15 17.78 -22.61 6.31
C HIS A 15 17.43 -21.18 5.89
N LYS A 16 18.17 -20.20 6.40
CA LYS A 16 17.90 -18.79 6.12
C LYS A 16 17.93 -18.50 4.62
N GLU A 17 18.89 -19.09 3.92
CA GLU A 17 19.10 -18.92 2.48
C GLU A 17 17.90 -19.48 1.69
N GLU A 18 17.46 -20.69 2.03
CA GLU A 18 16.29 -21.34 1.43
C GLU A 18 15.00 -20.56 1.73
N PHE A 19 14.86 -19.99 2.93
CA PHE A 19 13.71 -19.16 3.28
C PHE A 19 13.69 -17.87 2.47
N VAL A 20 14.85 -17.23 2.27
CA VAL A 20 14.95 -16.02 1.45
C VAL A 20 14.59 -16.32 -0.01
N GLU A 21 15.05 -17.44 -0.57
CA GLU A 21 14.67 -17.86 -1.92
C GLU A 21 13.17 -18.13 -2.04
N LEU A 22 12.61 -18.94 -1.13
CA LEU A 22 11.18 -19.23 -1.10
C LEU A 22 10.34 -17.96 -0.92
N TYR A 23 10.76 -17.07 -0.02
CA TYR A 23 10.08 -15.80 0.21
C TYR A 23 10.10 -14.95 -1.03
N LYS A 24 11.25 -14.82 -1.71
CA LYS A 24 11.36 -14.09 -2.98
C LYS A 24 10.43 -14.69 -4.03
N GLU A 25 10.37 -16.00 -4.16
CA GLU A 25 9.50 -16.67 -5.14
C GLU A 25 8.01 -16.40 -4.88
N ILE A 26 7.58 -16.42 -3.62
CA ILE A 26 6.17 -16.21 -3.24
C ILE A 26 5.79 -14.73 -3.20
N ALA A 27 6.68 -13.87 -2.73
CA ALA A 27 6.39 -12.45 -2.48
C ALA A 27 6.60 -11.57 -3.72
N THR A 28 7.39 -12.02 -4.70
CA THR A 28 7.57 -11.26 -5.95
C THR A 28 6.25 -11.21 -6.70
N ARG A 29 5.77 -10.00 -6.98
CA ARG A 29 4.56 -9.75 -7.76
C ARG A 29 4.92 -9.65 -9.25
N PRO A 30 4.58 -10.65 -10.09
CA PRO A 30 5.01 -10.67 -11.50
C PRO A 30 4.53 -9.44 -12.28
N GLU A 31 3.34 -8.95 -11.99
CA GLU A 31 2.76 -7.76 -12.63
C GLU A 31 3.56 -6.48 -12.33
N VAL A 32 4.16 -6.36 -11.14
CA VAL A 32 5.00 -5.21 -10.77
C VAL A 32 6.32 -5.28 -11.51
N TYR A 33 6.91 -6.48 -11.60
CA TYR A 33 8.12 -6.71 -12.37
C TYR A 33 7.91 -6.42 -13.87
N PHE A 34 6.81 -6.90 -14.47
CA PHE A 34 6.51 -6.61 -15.87
C PHE A 34 6.29 -5.13 -16.14
N LEU A 35 5.64 -4.43 -15.22
CA LEU A 35 5.51 -2.98 -15.30
C LEU A 35 6.88 -2.30 -15.29
N MET A 36 7.78 -2.69 -14.39
CA MET A 36 9.14 -2.16 -14.33
C MET A 36 9.91 -2.38 -15.65
N VAL A 37 9.90 -3.61 -16.16
CA VAL A 37 10.58 -3.97 -17.42
C VAL A 37 10.01 -3.17 -18.61
N ARG A 38 8.71 -2.89 -18.63
CA ARG A 38 8.08 -2.06 -19.67
C ARG A 38 8.67 -0.64 -19.74
N TYR A 39 9.12 -0.08 -18.61
CA TYR A 39 9.67 1.27 -18.55
C TYR A 39 11.19 1.33 -18.68
N ALA A 40 11.94 0.43 -18.03
CA ALA A 40 13.39 0.48 -18.04
C ALA A 40 14.07 -0.50 -19.01
N ASN A 41 13.36 -1.51 -19.51
CA ASN A 41 13.93 -2.65 -20.26
C ASN A 41 15.11 -3.32 -19.53
N LYS A 42 15.10 -3.28 -18.20
CA LYS A 42 16.13 -3.73 -17.24
C LYS A 42 15.45 -4.19 -15.95
N ASP A 43 16.24 -4.70 -15.01
CA ASP A 43 15.83 -5.14 -13.68
C ASP A 43 15.81 -4.03 -12.60
N TYR A 44 15.97 -2.77 -12.99
CA TYR A 44 15.86 -1.59 -12.14
C TYR A 44 15.33 -0.39 -12.94
N LEU A 45 14.73 0.59 -12.26
CA LEU A 45 14.38 1.90 -12.80
C LEU A 45 15.48 2.92 -12.46
N SER A 46 15.99 3.65 -13.44
CA SER A 46 16.69 4.90 -13.16
C SER A 46 15.71 6.00 -12.78
N CYS A 47 16.17 7.12 -12.21
CA CYS A 47 15.30 8.29 -11.99
C CYS A 47 14.58 8.75 -13.27
N GLN A 48 15.19 8.58 -14.44
CA GLN A 48 14.55 8.95 -15.71
C GLN A 48 13.44 7.97 -16.10
N ASP A 49 13.64 6.67 -15.89
CA ASP A 49 12.61 5.65 -16.12
C ASP A 49 11.45 5.80 -15.13
N LEU A 50 11.77 6.06 -13.86
CA LEU A 50 10.78 6.34 -12.82
C LEU A 50 9.97 7.59 -13.14
N ARG A 51 10.63 8.68 -13.57
CA ARG A 51 9.95 9.89 -14.02
C ARG A 51 8.99 9.61 -15.16
N LEU A 52 9.42 8.85 -16.17
CA LEU A 52 8.56 8.49 -17.30
C LEU A 52 7.33 7.69 -16.84
N PHE A 53 7.49 6.76 -15.90
CA PHE A 53 6.38 6.03 -15.29
C PHE A 53 5.40 6.97 -14.58
N LEU A 54 5.90 7.90 -13.76
CA LEU A 54 5.07 8.84 -13.02
C LEU A 54 4.30 9.80 -13.94
N GLU A 55 4.93 10.30 -14.98
CA GLU A 55 4.28 11.20 -15.94
C GLU A 55 3.28 10.46 -16.83
N THR A 56 3.59 9.23 -17.28
CA THR A 56 2.80 8.51 -18.28
C THR A 56 1.67 7.68 -17.67
N GLU A 57 1.94 6.90 -16.62
CA GLU A 57 0.97 5.96 -16.04
C GLU A 57 0.27 6.55 -14.81
N GLN A 58 0.99 7.32 -13.98
CA GLN A 58 0.37 7.99 -12.82
C GLN A 58 -0.25 9.34 -13.18
N GLY A 59 -0.02 9.85 -14.40
CA GLY A 59 -0.58 11.12 -14.88
C GLY A 59 -0.07 12.34 -14.12
N MET A 60 1.08 12.24 -13.45
CA MET A 60 1.66 13.33 -12.69
C MET A 60 2.29 14.36 -13.62
N SER A 61 1.98 15.64 -13.42
CA SER A 61 2.59 16.73 -14.20
C SER A 61 3.75 17.39 -13.43
N GLY A 62 4.85 17.68 -14.11
CA GLY A 62 5.95 18.46 -13.55
C GLY A 62 6.85 17.68 -12.59
N VAL A 63 6.97 16.36 -12.78
CA VAL A 63 7.85 15.51 -11.97
C VAL A 63 9.31 15.94 -12.18
N THR A 64 10.00 16.29 -11.11
CA THR A 64 11.40 16.73 -11.14
C THR A 64 12.35 15.56 -10.90
N THR A 65 13.60 15.68 -11.34
CA THR A 65 14.63 14.67 -11.03
C THR A 65 14.82 14.52 -9.52
N GLU A 66 14.85 15.64 -8.79
CA GLU A 66 14.93 15.67 -7.33
C GLU A 66 13.76 14.91 -6.66
N PHE A 67 12.55 15.00 -7.22
CA PHE A 67 11.43 14.21 -6.72
C PHE A 67 11.69 12.71 -6.88
N CYS A 68 12.18 12.28 -8.05
CA CYS A 68 12.51 10.88 -8.30
C CYS A 68 13.64 10.38 -7.38
N GLU A 69 14.69 11.18 -7.16
CA GLU A 69 15.78 10.86 -6.22
C GLU A 69 15.24 10.69 -4.79
N ASN A 70 14.36 11.59 -4.33
CA ASN A 70 13.73 11.47 -3.03
C ASN A 70 12.86 10.20 -2.91
N VAL A 71 12.15 9.83 -3.97
CA VAL A 71 11.36 8.59 -4.01
C VAL A 71 12.28 7.36 -3.91
N VAL A 72 13.40 7.35 -4.63
CA VAL A 72 14.41 6.27 -4.51
C VAL A 72 14.94 6.21 -3.08
N GLU A 73 15.36 7.35 -2.52
CA GLU A 73 15.92 7.42 -1.17
C GLU A 73 14.93 6.93 -0.10
N GLN A 74 13.64 7.22 -0.24
CA GLN A 74 12.64 6.81 0.74
C GLN A 74 12.26 5.32 0.65
N TYR A 75 12.17 4.77 -0.55
CA TYR A 75 11.52 3.47 -0.75
C TYR A 75 12.48 2.34 -1.13
N GLU A 76 13.66 2.63 -1.68
CA GLU A 76 14.62 1.59 -2.08
C GLU A 76 15.30 0.98 -0.84
N PRO A 77 15.24 -0.35 -0.63
CA PRO A 77 15.90 -0.98 0.51
C PRO A 77 17.41 -1.18 0.34
N ALA A 78 17.90 -1.36 -0.89
CA ALA A 78 19.31 -1.67 -1.14
C ALA A 78 20.19 -0.40 -1.13
N PRO A 79 21.19 -0.27 -0.22
CA PRO A 79 22.06 0.91 -0.18
C PRO A 79 22.83 1.16 -1.48
N GLU A 80 23.30 0.09 -2.11
CA GLU A 80 24.02 0.15 -3.39
C GLU A 80 23.13 0.73 -4.51
N ALA A 81 21.84 0.40 -4.50
CA ALA A 81 20.89 0.94 -5.47
C ALA A 81 20.57 2.40 -5.18
N LYS A 82 20.40 2.78 -3.90
CA LYS A 82 20.25 4.18 -3.47
C LYS A 82 21.41 5.07 -3.90
N ASP A 83 22.64 4.61 -3.66
CA ASP A 83 23.86 5.38 -4.01
C ASP A 83 23.94 5.69 -5.50
N ASN A 84 23.35 4.82 -6.34
CA ASN A 84 23.28 4.98 -7.79
C ASN A 84 21.97 5.62 -8.29
N ASN A 85 21.07 6.03 -7.40
CA ASN A 85 19.73 6.52 -7.72
C ASN A 85 18.92 5.55 -8.60
N PHE A 86 19.02 4.26 -8.28
CA PHE A 86 18.27 3.18 -8.91
C PHE A 86 17.21 2.63 -7.96
N MET A 87 16.04 2.32 -8.52
CA MET A 87 14.96 1.66 -7.83
C MET A 87 14.82 0.23 -8.35
N THR A 88 15.00 -0.74 -7.45
CA THR A 88 14.82 -2.16 -7.72
C THR A 88 13.34 -2.55 -7.65
N VAL A 89 13.01 -3.79 -8.00
CA VAL A 89 11.63 -4.29 -7.90
C VAL A 89 11.07 -4.21 -6.48
N ASP A 90 11.90 -4.39 -5.46
CA ASP A 90 11.49 -4.31 -4.06
C ASP A 90 11.16 -2.86 -3.67
N GLY A 91 12.02 -1.91 -4.06
CA GLY A 91 11.78 -0.48 -3.86
C GLY A 91 10.56 0.02 -4.63
N PHE A 92 10.39 -0.43 -5.87
CA PHE A 92 9.22 -0.08 -6.68
C PHE A 92 7.92 -0.64 -6.09
N THR A 93 7.95 -1.88 -5.59
CA THR A 93 6.81 -2.47 -4.88
C THR A 93 6.47 -1.69 -3.62
N ALA A 94 7.48 -1.30 -2.83
CA ALA A 94 7.29 -0.48 -1.63
C ALA A 94 6.68 0.89 -1.98
N PHE A 95 7.16 1.54 -3.05
CA PHE A 95 6.63 2.80 -3.55
C PHE A 95 5.15 2.68 -3.98
N LEU A 96 4.79 1.66 -4.77
CA LEU A 96 3.40 1.44 -5.23
C LEU A 96 2.42 1.15 -4.08
N LEU A 97 2.90 0.57 -2.98
CA LEU A 97 2.11 0.33 -1.76
C LEU A 97 2.11 1.52 -0.79
N SER A 98 2.87 2.56 -1.09
CA SER A 98 2.98 3.74 -0.24
C SER A 98 1.73 4.62 -0.28
N LYS A 99 1.68 5.61 0.61
CA LYS A 99 0.63 6.63 0.60
C LYS A 99 0.72 7.55 -0.61
N ASP A 100 1.90 7.70 -1.20
CA ASP A 100 2.11 8.56 -2.36
C ASP A 100 1.43 8.00 -3.61
N CYS A 101 1.28 6.66 -3.68
CA CYS A 101 0.52 5.96 -4.71
C CYS A 101 -0.89 5.57 -4.25
N SER A 102 -1.43 6.21 -3.21
CA SER A 102 -2.79 5.90 -2.76
C SER A 102 -3.82 6.29 -3.81
N ILE A 103 -4.76 5.38 -4.08
CA ILE A 103 -5.96 5.68 -4.87
C ILE A 103 -6.83 6.79 -4.23
N PHE A 104 -6.72 6.97 -2.92
CA PHE A 104 -7.43 8.03 -2.22
C PHE A 104 -6.66 9.34 -2.32
N ASP A 105 -7.33 10.38 -2.80
CA ASP A 105 -6.78 11.73 -2.85
C ASP A 105 -6.37 12.20 -1.44
N PRO A 106 -5.07 12.45 -1.18
CA PRO A 106 -4.60 12.91 0.12
C PRO A 106 -5.20 14.26 0.54
N SER A 107 -5.63 15.11 -0.41
CA SER A 107 -6.29 16.38 -0.12
C SER A 107 -7.63 16.19 0.60
N HIS A 108 -8.29 15.06 0.35
CA HIS A 108 -9.54 14.66 1.00
C HIS A 108 -9.35 13.85 2.29
N SER A 109 -8.09 13.65 2.75
CA SER A 109 -7.79 12.99 4.03
C SER A 109 -8.20 13.80 5.26
N ARG A 110 -8.53 15.09 5.06
CA ARG A 110 -9.01 16.01 6.09
C ARG A 110 -10.33 16.65 5.63
N VAL A 111 -10.99 17.35 6.55
CA VAL A 111 -12.20 18.13 6.22
C VAL A 111 -11.82 19.20 5.20
N TRP A 112 -12.27 19.00 3.96
CA TRP A 112 -11.99 19.89 2.82
C TRP A 112 -13.22 20.67 2.35
N MET A 113 -14.43 20.19 2.70
CA MET A 113 -15.69 20.88 2.40
C MET A 113 -15.90 22.07 3.34
N ASP A 114 -16.58 23.11 2.87
CA ASP A 114 -17.06 24.21 3.72
C ASP A 114 -18.05 23.66 4.73
N MET A 115 -17.75 23.75 6.03
CA MET A 115 -18.58 23.25 7.14
C MET A 115 -19.53 24.32 7.73
N LYS A 116 -19.72 25.47 7.05
CA LYS A 116 -20.59 26.56 7.49
C LYS A 116 -21.97 26.59 6.78
N GLN A 117 -22.21 25.69 5.83
CA GLN A 117 -23.50 25.58 5.15
C GLN A 117 -24.56 24.99 6.09
N PRO A 118 -25.86 25.14 5.80
CA PRO A 118 -26.91 24.45 6.56
C PRO A 118 -26.84 22.92 6.40
N PHE A 119 -27.32 22.17 7.40
CA PHE A 119 -27.26 20.70 7.43
C PHE A 119 -27.85 20.01 6.20
N SER A 120 -28.87 20.60 5.58
CA SER A 120 -29.52 20.08 4.36
C SER A 120 -28.60 20.02 3.14
N LYS A 121 -27.39 20.59 3.20
CA LYS A 121 -26.37 20.54 2.14
C LYS A 121 -25.36 19.41 2.30
N TYR A 122 -25.41 18.63 3.38
CA TYR A 122 -24.46 17.56 3.64
C TYR A 122 -25.14 16.19 3.68
N PHE A 123 -24.41 15.17 3.24
CA PHE A 123 -24.72 13.80 3.60
C PHE A 123 -24.20 13.53 5.02
N ILE A 124 -25.06 12.95 5.87
CA ILE A 124 -24.74 12.66 7.26
C ILE A 124 -24.67 11.14 7.42
N SER A 125 -23.56 10.64 7.95
CA SER A 125 -23.44 9.23 8.33
C SER A 125 -24.39 8.94 9.49
N ALA A 126 -25.41 8.14 9.23
CA ALA A 126 -26.45 7.77 10.18
C ALA A 126 -26.54 6.25 10.34
N SER A 127 -26.90 5.80 11.54
CA SER A 127 -27.12 4.38 11.86
C SER A 127 -28.52 4.22 12.43
N HIS A 128 -29.28 3.30 11.84
CA HIS A 128 -30.60 2.89 12.30
C HIS A 128 -30.45 1.72 13.28
N LYS A 129 -31.23 1.70 14.37
CA LYS A 129 -31.19 0.68 15.42
C LYS A 129 -29.77 0.41 15.94
N THR A 130 -29.01 1.47 16.21
CA THR A 130 -27.57 1.40 16.53
C THR A 130 -27.23 0.54 17.76
N TYR A 131 -28.21 0.33 18.64
CA TYR A 131 -28.08 -0.53 19.81
C TYR A 131 -28.10 -2.03 19.48
N LEU A 132 -28.58 -2.45 18.31
CA LEU A 132 -28.58 -3.85 17.89
C LEU A 132 -27.24 -4.21 17.27
N VAL A 133 -26.53 -5.14 17.92
CA VAL A 133 -25.23 -5.65 17.43
C VAL A 133 -25.40 -6.85 16.51
N GLU A 134 -26.56 -7.52 16.55
CA GLU A 134 -26.90 -8.72 15.78
C GLU A 134 -28.17 -8.53 14.92
N ASP A 135 -28.91 -9.61 14.63
CA ASP A 135 -30.16 -9.57 13.86
C ASP A 135 -31.22 -8.67 14.51
N GLN A 136 -32.33 -8.40 13.82
CA GLN A 136 -33.42 -7.54 14.33
C GLN A 136 -34.09 -8.06 15.63
N GLN A 137 -33.73 -9.26 16.09
CA GLN A 137 -34.13 -9.84 17.38
C GLN A 137 -32.99 -9.92 18.41
N GLY A 138 -31.81 -9.40 18.08
CA GLY A 138 -30.63 -9.39 18.93
C GLY A 138 -30.80 -8.51 20.17
N THR A 139 -29.92 -8.70 21.15
CA THR A 139 -29.94 -7.90 22.37
C THR A 139 -29.39 -6.50 22.12
N ALA A 140 -30.01 -5.51 22.78
CA ALA A 140 -29.52 -4.15 22.78
C ALA A 140 -28.20 -4.09 23.56
N SER A 141 -27.15 -3.50 22.97
CA SER A 141 -25.85 -3.30 23.60
C SER A 141 -25.31 -1.89 23.38
N VAL A 142 -24.68 -1.35 24.42
CA VAL A 142 -23.91 -0.10 24.38
C VAL A 142 -22.71 -0.22 23.42
N ASP A 143 -22.23 -1.43 23.16
CA ASP A 143 -21.14 -1.68 22.22
C ASP A 143 -21.51 -1.33 20.78
N GLY A 144 -22.78 -1.46 20.41
CA GLY A 144 -23.29 -1.04 19.10
C GLY A 144 -23.15 0.47 18.91
N LEU A 145 -23.56 1.25 19.93
CA LEU A 145 -23.39 2.70 19.97
C LEU A 145 -21.91 3.11 19.93
N SER A 146 -21.07 2.46 20.75
CA SER A 146 -19.63 2.71 20.80
C SER A 146 -18.94 2.44 19.45
N SER A 147 -19.28 1.32 18.81
CA SER A 147 -18.77 0.93 17.49
C SER A 147 -19.19 1.91 16.40
N ALA A 148 -20.46 2.33 16.38
CA ALA A 148 -20.97 3.29 15.41
C ALA A 148 -20.26 4.64 15.52
N LEU A 149 -20.06 5.15 16.73
CA LEU A 149 -19.34 6.41 16.96
C LEU A 149 -17.86 6.31 16.53
N LYS A 150 -17.19 5.19 16.85
CA LYS A 150 -15.81 4.93 16.39
C LYS A 150 -15.69 4.88 14.86
N ARG A 151 -16.74 4.46 14.17
CA ARG A 151 -16.85 4.46 12.69
C ARG A 151 -17.32 5.81 12.11
N ASN A 152 -17.26 6.88 12.90
CA ASN A 152 -17.67 8.23 12.53
C ASN A 152 -19.16 8.40 12.19
N CYS A 153 -20.04 7.56 12.74
CA CYS A 153 -21.46 7.85 12.73
C CYS A 153 -21.74 9.16 13.49
N ARG A 154 -22.62 10.00 12.93
CA ARG A 154 -22.98 11.31 13.49
C ARG A 154 -24.44 11.39 13.95
N MET A 155 -25.26 10.42 13.53
CA MET A 155 -26.62 10.25 14.01
C MET A 155 -26.83 8.79 14.41
N VAL A 156 -27.16 8.58 15.68
CA VAL A 156 -27.46 7.26 16.24
C VAL A 156 -28.90 7.24 16.70
N GLU A 157 -29.55 6.10 16.53
CA GLU A 157 -30.89 5.88 17.06
C GLU A 157 -30.78 5.14 18.39
N SER A 158 -31.31 5.75 19.44
CA SER A 158 -31.51 5.15 20.76
C SER A 158 -33.02 5.01 21.01
N GLN A 159 -33.42 3.90 21.61
CA GLN A 159 -34.80 3.67 22.02
C GLN A 159 -35.18 4.49 23.25
#